data_AF-A0A969AMX9-F1
#
_entry.id   AF-A0A969AMX9-F1
#
_cell.length_a   1.000
_cell.length_b   1.000
_cell.length_c   1.000
_cell.angle_alpha   90.00
_cell.angle_beta   90.00
_cell.angle_gamma   90.00
#
_symmetry.space_group_name_H-M   'P 1'
#
loop_
_entity.id
_entity.type
_entity.pdbx_description
1 polymer ?
#
loop_
_entity_poly.entity_id
_entity_poly.type
_entity_poly.pdbx_seq_one_letter_code
_entity_poly.pdbx_strand_id
1 'polypeptide(L)'
;MTLSISALGLDIGRKRIGVAGCDRLGLLATGLTTIEHRSFEDTVQQLQALVGDRQVELLVVGMPYTLAGQVGHQGRKVRNFAQRL
;
A
#
# COMPACT_ATOMS: atom_id res chain seq x y z
N MET A 1 -8.05 -26.59 1.30
CA MET A 1 -7.97 -25.26 0.68
C MET A 1 -6.65 -24.66 1.08
N THR A 2 -5.71 -24.53 0.15
CA THR A 2 -4.50 -23.74 0.39
C THR A 2 -4.92 -22.28 0.43
N LEU A 3 -4.62 -21.57 1.52
CA LEU A 3 -4.85 -20.14 1.61
C LEU A 3 -3.80 -19.44 0.75
N SER A 4 -4.05 -19.29 -0.55
CA SER A 4 -3.24 -18.41 -1.39
C SER A 4 -3.72 -16.99 -1.20
N ILE A 5 -2.83 -16.07 -0.86
CA ILE A 5 -3.14 -14.64 -0.76
C ILE A 5 -2.14 -13.86 -1.60
N SER A 6 -2.63 -12.93 -2.43
CA SER A 6 -1.79 -11.95 -3.12
C SER A 6 -2.08 -10.57 -2.54
N ALA A 7 -1.11 -10.00 -1.84
CA ALA A 7 -1.26 -8.70 -1.19
C ALA A 7 -0.15 -7.73 -1.56
N LEU A 8 -0.48 -6.43 -1.56
CA LEU A 8 0.50 -5.34 -1.58
C LEU A 8 0.49 -4.58 -0.26
N GLY A 9 1.67 -4.35 0.31
CA GLY A 9 1.90 -3.41 1.39
C GLY A 9 2.25 -2.02 0.83
N LEU A 10 1.56 -0.99 1.28
CA LEU A 10 1.75 0.39 0.84
C LEU A 10 2.22 1.28 2.01
N ASP A 11 3.38 1.90 1.85
CA ASP A 11 3.87 2.96 2.72
C ASP A 11 3.66 4.32 2.06
N ILE A 12 2.60 5.02 2.48
CA ILE A 12 2.13 6.24 1.82
C ILE A 12 2.89 7.46 2.33
N GLY A 13 3.86 7.93 1.54
CA GLY A 13 4.56 9.19 1.74
C GLY A 13 4.01 10.33 0.88
N ARG A 14 4.45 11.56 1.16
CA ARG A 14 4.00 12.76 0.42
C ARG A 14 4.53 12.88 -1.02
N LYS A 15 5.69 12.27 -1.30
CA LYS A 15 6.35 12.32 -2.62
C LYS A 15 6.50 10.95 -3.25
N ARG A 16 6.48 9.91 -2.43
CA ARG A 16 6.81 8.54 -2.81
C ARG A 16 5.95 7.58 -2.01
N ILE A 17 5.57 6.48 -2.64
CA ILE A 17 4.86 5.39 -2.00
C ILE A 17 5.70 4.13 -2.15
N GLY A 18 6.17 3.59 -1.03
CA GLY A 18 6.84 2.30 -1.01
C GLY A 18 5.83 1.19 -1.27
N VAL A 19 6.14 0.26 -2.18
CA VAL A 19 5.29 -0.88 -2.48
C VAL A 19 6.04 -2.17 -2.17
N ALA A 20 5.49 -2.96 -1.27
CA ALA A 20 5.93 -4.32 -0.99
C ALA A 20 4.88 -5.33 -1.47
N GLY A 21 5.29 -6.55 -1.78
CA GLY A 21 4.40 -7.63 -2.20
C GLY A 21 4.61 -8.87 -1.36
N CYS A 22 3.51 -9.52 -0.98
CA CYS A 22 3.59 -10.85 -0.38
C CYS A 22 3.76 -11.94 -1.45
N ASP A 23 4.39 -13.05 -1.09
CA ASP A 23 4.34 -14.28 -1.89
C ASP A 23 2.97 -14.96 -1.76
N ARG A 24 2.66 -15.87 -2.70
CA ARG A 24 1.37 -16.57 -2.73
C ARG A 24 1.15 -17.54 -1.56
N LEU A 25 2.17 -17.84 -0.77
CA LEU A 25 2.06 -18.66 0.44
C LEU A 25 1.73 -17.79 1.68
N GLY A 26 1.76 -16.46 1.54
CA GLY A 26 1.55 -15.53 2.64
C GLY A 26 2.74 -15.45 3.60
N LEU A 27 3.92 -15.93 3.21
CA LEU A 27 5.06 -16.13 4.14
C LEU A 27 6.02 -14.94 4.15
N LEU A 28 6.42 -14.45 2.98
CA LEU A 28 7.42 -13.40 2.83
C LEU A 28 6.82 -12.18 2.14
N ALA A 29 7.17 -11.00 2.67
CA ALA A 29 6.95 -9.73 2.00
C ALA A 29 8.29 -9.17 1.52
N THR A 30 8.36 -8.73 0.27
CA THR A 30 9.55 -8.12 -0.33
C THR A 30 9.22 -6.77 -0.96
N GLY A 31 10.18 -5.85 -0.94
CA GLY A 31 10.04 -4.58 -1.66
C GLY A 31 9.97 -4.82 -3.17
N LEU A 32 8.97 -4.26 -3.84
CA LEU A 32 8.79 -4.38 -5.28
C LEU A 32 9.28 -3.14 -6.00
N THR A 33 8.80 -1.97 -5.58
CA THR A 33 9.08 -0.70 -6.25
C THR A 33 8.75 0.49 -5.35
N THR A 34 9.02 1.69 -5.83
CA THR A 34 8.55 2.94 -5.26
C THR A 34 7.79 3.72 -6.32
N ILE A 35 6.54 4.07 -6.04
CA ILE A 35 5.72 4.93 -6.89
C ILE A 35 6.05 6.38 -6.57
N GLU A 36 6.26 7.21 -7.59
CA GLU A 36 6.30 8.66 -7.42
C GLU A 36 4.89 9.21 -7.28
N HIS A 37 4.60 9.87 -6.16
CA HIS A 37 3.28 10.42 -5.88
C HIS A 37 3.17 11.84 -6.46
N ARG A 38 2.58 11.95 -7.65
CA ARG A 38 2.31 13.24 -8.32
C ARG A 38 0.87 13.72 -8.12
N SER A 39 -0.09 12.82 -8.30
CA SER A 39 -1.50 13.01 -7.97
C SER A 39 -2.13 11.70 -7.47
N PHE A 40 -3.37 11.76 -6.99
CA PHE A 40 -4.10 10.56 -6.61
C PHE A 40 -4.34 9.66 -7.82
N GLU A 41 -4.79 10.24 -8.93
CA GLU A 41 -5.13 9.54 -10.17
C GLU A 41 -3.91 8.85 -10.79
N ASP A 42 -2.77 9.55 -10.85
CA ASP A 42 -1.50 8.98 -11.34
C ASP A 42 -1.01 7.82 -10.45
N THR A 43 -1.25 7.90 -9.14
CA THR A 43 -0.91 6.83 -8.21
C THR A 43 -1.82 5.61 -8.42
N VAL A 44 -3.12 5.83 -8.56
CA VAL A 44 -4.09 4.75 -8.81
C VAL A 44 -3.76 4.04 -10.11
N GLN A 45 -3.43 4.77 -11.17
CA GLN A 45 -3.05 4.17 -12.45
C GLN A 45 -1.81 3.27 -12.32
N GLN A 46 -0.77 3.72 -11.61
CA GLN A 46 0.42 2.91 -11.35
C GLN A 46 0.12 1.69 -10.48
N LEU A 47 -0.73 1.82 -9.46
CA LEU A 47 -1.17 0.71 -8.63
C LEU A 47 -2.01 -0.31 -9.40
N GLN A 48 -2.91 0.14 -10.29
CA GLN A 48 -3.75 -0.74 -11.11
C GLN A 48 -2.93 -1.68 -11.98
N ALA A 49 -1.82 -1.20 -12.56
CA ALA A 49 -0.90 -2.06 -13.30
C ALA A 49 -0.31 -3.17 -12.41
N LEU A 50 0.21 -2.80 -11.23
CA LEU A 50 0.77 -3.77 -10.27
C LEU A 50 -0.27 -4.77 -9.76
N VAL A 51 -1.50 -4.29 -9.51
CA VAL A 51 -2.64 -5.12 -9.07
C VAL A 51 -3.03 -6.12 -10.15
N GLY A 52 -3.12 -5.69 -11.41
CA GLY A 52 -3.43 -6.56 -12.54
C GLY A 52 -2.35 -7.63 -12.75
N ASP A 53 -1.09 -7.20 -12.84
CA ASP A 53 0.04 -8.09 -13.13
C ASP A 53 0.25 -9.17 -12.06
N ARG A 54 0.05 -8.81 -10.78
CA ARG A 54 0.25 -9.73 -9.64
C ARG A 54 -1.04 -10.36 -9.13
N GLN A 55 -2.18 -10.07 -9.77
CA GLN A 55 -3.51 -10.54 -9.36
C GLN A 55 -3.76 -10.27 -7.87
N VAL A 56 -3.53 -9.03 -7.44
CA VAL A 56 -3.58 -8.63 -6.03
C VAL A 56 -5.03 -8.62 -5.55
N GLU A 57 -5.26 -9.25 -4.40
CA GLU A 57 -6.57 -9.39 -3.77
C GLU A 57 -6.73 -8.44 -2.58
N LEU A 58 -5.61 -7.99 -1.99
CA LEU A 58 -5.60 -7.15 -0.80
C LEU A 58 -4.55 -6.04 -0.88
N LEU A 59 -4.97 -4.82 -0.55
CA LEU A 59 -4.06 -3.72 -0.24
C LEU A 59 -3.99 -3.52 1.28
N VAL A 60 -2.77 -3.51 1.81
CA VAL A 60 -2.49 -3.25 3.22
C VAL A 60 -1.76 -1.91 3.31
N VAL A 61 -2.37 -0.92 3.95
CA VAL A 61 -1.79 0.42 4.08
C VAL A 61 -1.20 0.61 5.48
N GLY A 62 0.06 1.01 5.55
CA GLY A 62 0.71 1.33 6.82
C GLY A 62 0.06 2.52 7.51
N MET A 63 -0.35 2.36 8.78
CA MET A 63 -1.01 3.42 9.54
C MET A 63 -0.05 4.07 10.54
N PRO A 64 0.42 5.31 10.30
CA PRO A 64 1.35 5.97 11.22
C PRO A 64 0.61 6.57 12.42
N TYR A 65 1.13 6.28 13.61
CA TYR A 65 0.70 6.85 14.89
C TYR A 65 1.76 7.81 15.43
N THR A 66 1.35 8.75 16.28
CA THR A 66 2.29 9.54 17.08
C THR A 66 2.95 8.65 18.14
N LEU A 67 4.01 9.13 18.79
CA LEU A 67 4.65 8.42 19.91
C LEU A 67 3.70 8.17 21.10
N ALA A 68 2.62 8.96 21.21
CA ALA A 68 1.54 8.76 22.18
C ALA A 68 0.47 7.75 21.72
N GLY A 69 0.68 7.06 20.60
CA GLY A 69 -0.28 6.08 20.05
C GLY A 69 -1.52 6.71 19.39
N GLN A 70 -1.52 8.02 19.13
CA GLN A 70 -2.68 8.71 18.57
C GLN A 70 -2.57 8.89 17.05
N VAL A 71 -3.72 9.05 16.38
CA VAL A 71 -3.75 9.36 14.94
C VAL A 71 -3.41 10.84 14.71
N GLY A 72 -2.15 11.10 14.38
CA GLY A 72 -1.65 12.44 14.04
C GLY A 72 -2.05 12.92 12.64
N HIS A 73 -1.47 14.04 12.21
CA HIS A 73 -1.74 14.64 10.89
C HIS A 73 -1.42 13.71 9.72
N GLN A 74 -0.27 13.01 9.76
CA GLN A 74 0.07 12.05 8.71
C GLN A 74 -0.90 10.87 8.71
N GLY A 75 -1.24 10.31 9.89
CA GLY A 75 -2.21 9.23 9.98
C GLY A 75 -3.57 9.59 9.37
N ARG A 76 -4.08 10.80 9.62
CA ARG A 76 -5.33 11.28 8.97
C ARG A 76 -5.20 11.36 7.45
N LYS A 77 -4.07 11.86 6.93
CA LYS A 77 -3.81 11.91 5.49
C LYS A 77 -3.76 10.53 4.86
N VAL A 78 -3.02 9.60 5.46
CA VAL A 78 -2.89 8.23 4.98
C VAL A 78 -4.25 7.52 5.02
N ARG A 79 -5.02 7.67 6.09
CA ARG A 79 -6.37 7.11 6.19
C ARG A 79 -7.30 7.67 5.11
N ASN A 80 -7.31 8.98 4.88
CA ASN A 80 -8.14 9.58 3.83
C ASN A 80 -7.70 9.13 2.43
N PHE A 81 -6.40 8.92 2.22
CA PHE A 81 -5.89 8.37 0.96
C PHE A 81 -6.37 6.92 0.77
N ALA A 82 -6.21 6.08 1.79
CA ALA A 82 -6.63 4.68 1.79
C ALA A 82 -8.14 4.50 1.60
N GLN A 83 -8.95 5.41 2.13
CA GLN A 83 -10.42 5.38 1.95
C GLN A 83 -10.87 5.76 0.53
N ARG A 84 -10.01 6.40 -0.25
CA ARG A 84 -10.30 6.78 -1.64
C ARG A 84 -9.81 5.76 -2.66
N LEU A 85 -8.83 4.93 -2.27
CA LEU A 85 -8.28 3.82 -3.06
C LEU A 85 -9.33 2.72 -3.24
#